data_AF-A0A951ZDV8-F1
#
_entry.id   AF-A0A951ZDV8-F1
#
_cell.length_a   1.000
_cell.length_b   1.000
_cell.length_c   1.000
_cell.angle_alpha   90.00
_cell.angle_beta   90.00
_cell.angle_gamma   90.00
#
_symmetry.space_group_name_H-M   'P 1'
#
loop_
_entity.id
_entity.type
_entity.pdbx_description
1 polymer ?
#
loop_
_entity_poly.entity_id
_entity_poly.type
_entity_poly.pdbx_seq_one_letter_code
_entity_poly.pdbx_strand_id
1 'polypeptide(L)'
;MLLAIILGLAFGAALTWPLSRRVVARVAGRFAPSPQGRRFVAVCALVFAAIALAPAIFLAVMSAGSLAGSLARRVAAAVGLEAAWGLVLALEIAGMTLLTLIVHVVFGAGLGALAARSLGSVERGSGAPRGAG
;
A
#
# COMPACT_ATOMS: atom_id res chain seq x y z
N MET A 1 21.58 -9.96 7.65
CA MET A 1 20.59 -10.17 6.57
C MET A 1 19.16 -10.13 7.10
N LEU A 2 18.76 -11.05 7.98
CA LEU A 2 17.40 -11.05 8.58
C LEU A 2 17.04 -9.71 9.24
N LEU A 3 17.96 -9.12 10.02
CA LEU A 3 17.76 -7.80 10.62
C LEU A 3 17.51 -6.69 9.57
N ALA A 4 18.21 -6.72 8.44
CA ALA A 4 18.02 -5.75 7.35
C ALA A 4 16.65 -5.93 6.66
N ILE A 5 16.19 -7.17 6.51
CA ILE A 5 14.84 -7.48 6.00
C ILE A 5 13.78 -6.93 6.96
N ILE A 6 13.92 -7.20 8.26
CA ILE A 6 12.98 -6.72 9.29
C ILE A 6 12.96 -5.18 9.32
N LEU A 7 14.12 -4.54 9.37
CA LEU A 7 14.22 -3.08 9.41
C LEU A 7 13.69 -2.45 8.11
N GLY A 8 14.02 -3.01 6.95
CA GLY A 8 13.53 -2.55 5.66
C GLY A 8 12.01 -2.66 5.54
N LEU A 9 11.42 -3.80 5.91
CA LEU A 9 9.97 -4.01 5.92
C LEU A 9 9.27 -3.05 6.88
N ALA A 10 9.78 -2.94 8.12
CA ALA A 10 9.22 -2.06 9.13
C ALA A 10 9.26 -0.59 8.69
N PHE A 11 10.39 -0.15 8.14
CA PHE A 11 10.56 1.21 7.64
C PHE A 11 9.67 1.49 6.43
N GLY A 12 9.65 0.59 5.43
CA GLY A 12 8.78 0.71 4.26
C GLY A 12 7.30 0.77 4.63
N ALA A 13 6.84 -0.10 5.52
CA ALA A 13 5.46 -0.10 6.03
C ALA A 13 5.14 1.18 6.83
N ALA A 14 6.05 1.62 7.70
CA ALA A 14 5.88 2.84 8.49
C ALA A 14 5.76 4.09 7.61
N LEU A 15 6.59 4.21 6.56
CA LEU A 15 6.52 5.30 5.59
C LEU A 15 5.24 5.24 4.74
N THR A 16 4.71 4.05 4.50
CA THR A 16 3.49 3.88 3.71
C THR A 16 2.28 4.45 4.45
N TRP A 17 2.21 4.31 5.78
CA TRP A 17 1.06 4.75 6.59
C TRP A 17 0.59 6.21 6.31
N PRO A 18 1.44 7.25 6.41
CA PRO A 18 1.01 8.62 6.13
C PRO A 18 0.65 8.84 4.64
N LEU A 19 1.33 8.16 3.72
CA LEU A 19 1.04 8.23 2.28
C LEU A 19 -0.33 7.62 1.96
N SER A 20 -0.61 6.42 2.48
CA SER A 20 -1.89 5.74 2.33
C SER A 20 -3.05 6.56 2.87
N ARG A 21 -2.89 7.17 4.05
CA ARG A 21 -3.92 8.07 4.62
C ARG A 21 -4.23 9.24 3.67
N ARG A 22 -3.20 9.87 3.09
CA ARG A 22 -3.39 10.98 2.14
C ARG A 22 -4.07 10.53 0.85
N VAL A 23 -3.68 9.38 0.30
CA VAL A 23 -4.30 8.80 -0.91
C VAL A 23 -5.77 8.46 -0.66
N VAL A 24 -6.05 7.70 0.40
CA VAL A 24 -7.42 7.31 0.77
C VAL A 24 -8.29 8.53 1.02
N ALA A 25 -7.80 9.53 1.75
CA ALA A 25 -8.54 10.77 1.99
C ALA A 25 -8.86 11.53 0.70
N ARG A 26 -7.90 11.62 -0.24
CA ARG A 26 -8.12 12.25 -1.56
C ARG A 26 -9.13 11.50 -2.40
N VAL A 27 -9.04 10.17 -2.46
CA VAL A 27 -9.98 9.33 -3.21
C VAL A 27 -11.38 9.39 -2.60
N ALA A 28 -11.48 9.22 -1.28
CA ALA A 28 -12.74 9.29 -0.56
C ALA A 28 -13.39 10.68 -0.69
N GLY A 29 -12.62 11.76 -0.62
CA GLY A 29 -13.11 13.13 -0.79
C GLY A 29 -13.64 13.41 -2.20
N ARG A 30 -13.06 12.81 -3.24
CA ARG A 30 -13.51 12.99 -4.62
C ARG A 30 -14.68 12.10 -5.01
N PHE A 31 -14.75 10.87 -4.52
CA PHE A 31 -15.65 9.85 -5.07
C PHE A 31 -16.70 9.33 -4.07
N ALA A 32 -16.58 9.64 -2.77
CA ALA A 32 -17.49 9.20 -1.72
C ALA A 32 -17.97 10.39 -0.85
N PRO A 33 -19.01 11.13 -1.30
CA PRO A 33 -19.54 12.26 -0.54
C PRO A 33 -20.22 11.83 0.76
N SER A 34 -20.77 10.61 0.83
CA SER A 34 -21.42 10.08 2.03
C SER A 34 -20.39 9.52 3.05
N PRO A 35 -20.65 9.66 4.36
CA PRO A 35 -19.75 9.16 5.40
C PRO A 35 -19.58 7.62 5.38
N GLN A 36 -20.62 6.87 4.99
CA GLN A 36 -20.53 5.41 4.81
C GLN A 36 -19.64 5.03 3.62
N GLY A 37 -19.77 5.73 2.48
CA GLY A 37 -18.91 5.50 1.31
C GLY A 37 -17.43 5.71 1.64
N ARG A 38 -17.10 6.74 2.44
CA ARG A 38 -15.73 6.98 2.88
C ARG A 38 -15.17 5.85 3.75
N ARG A 39 -15.99 5.27 4.63
CA ARG A 39 -15.60 4.10 5.43
C ARG A 39 -15.34 2.90 4.53
N PHE A 40 -16.18 2.67 3.52
CA PHE A 40 -16.02 1.57 2.58
C PHE A 40 -14.71 1.68 1.78
N VAL A 41 -14.40 2.88 1.27
CA VAL A 41 -13.12 3.18 0.59
C VAL A 41 -11.92 2.88 1.50
N ALA A 42 -11.99 3.32 2.77
CA ALA A 42 -10.92 3.08 3.74
C ALA A 42 -10.73 1.60 4.05
N VAL A 43 -11.81 0.84 4.23
CA VAL A 43 -11.77 -0.61 4.49
C VAL A 43 -11.19 -1.36 3.28
N CYS A 44 -11.67 -1.08 2.06
CA CYS A 44 -11.13 -1.72 0.85
C CYS A 44 -9.62 -1.43 0.68
N ALA A 45 -9.19 -0.19 0.92
CA ALA A 45 -7.78 0.17 0.87
C ALA A 45 -6.93 -0.57 1.92
N LEU A 46 -7.45 -0.74 3.14
CA LEU A 46 -6.79 -1.51 4.20
C LEU A 46 -6.69 -3.00 3.87
N VAL A 47 -7.76 -3.60 3.35
CA VAL A 47 -7.76 -5.02 2.95
C VAL A 47 -6.73 -5.28 1.85
N PHE A 48 -6.70 -4.45 0.82
CA PHE A 48 -5.71 -4.59 -0.25
C PHE A 48 -4.27 -4.35 0.24
N ALA A 49 -4.07 -3.41 1.17
CA ALA A 49 -2.76 -3.22 1.81
C ALA A 49 -2.32 -4.46 2.60
N ALA A 50 -3.25 -5.10 3.33
CA ALA A 50 -2.98 -6.32 4.08
C ALA A 50 -2.63 -7.49 3.14
N ILE A 51 -3.38 -7.65 2.04
CA ILE A 51 -3.09 -8.66 1.01
C ILE A 51 -1.70 -8.42 0.40
N ALA A 52 -1.33 -7.16 0.17
CA ALA A 52 -0.04 -6.78 -0.41
C ALA A 52 1.16 -7.00 0.53
N LEU A 53 0.92 -7.18 1.84
CA LEU A 53 1.96 -7.44 2.82
C LEU A 53 2.67 -8.77 2.55
N ALA A 54 1.91 -9.81 2.16
CA ALA A 54 2.46 -11.13 1.86
C ALA A 54 3.42 -11.11 0.63
N PRO A 55 3.02 -10.58 -0.54
CA PRO A 55 3.92 -10.38 -1.67
C PRO A 55 5.12 -9.47 -1.34
N ALA A 56 4.94 -8.42 -0.54
CA ALA A 56 6.04 -7.53 -0.14
C ALA A 56 7.08 -8.27 0.72
N ILE A 57 6.65 -9.09 1.68
CA ILE A 57 7.54 -9.95 2.48
C ILE A 57 8.26 -10.96 1.59
N PHE A 58 7.53 -11.61 0.67
CA PHE A 58 8.13 -12.56 -0.27
C PHE A 58 9.19 -11.89 -1.16
N LEU A 59 8.88 -10.73 -1.73
CA LEU A 59 9.83 -9.93 -2.54
C LEU A 59 11.05 -9.50 -1.72
N ALA A 60 10.86 -9.10 -0.45
CA ALA A 60 11.96 -8.73 0.44
C ALA A 60 12.91 -9.90 0.76
N VAL A 61 12.35 -11.11 0.90
CA VAL A 61 13.15 -12.33 1.10
C VAL A 61 13.89 -12.72 -0.18
N MET A 62 13.21 -12.66 -1.33
CA MET A 62 13.81 -12.97 -2.63
C MET A 62 14.87 -11.96 -3.05
N SER A 63 14.69 -10.67 -2.75
CA SER A 63 15.66 -9.62 -3.09
C SER A 63 16.97 -9.78 -2.32
N ALA A 64 16.90 -10.25 -1.07
CA ALA A 64 18.07 -10.61 -0.28
C ALA A 64 18.90 -11.75 -0.91
N GLY A 65 18.31 -12.56 -1.81
CA GLY A 65 18.98 -13.66 -2.50
C GLY A 65 19.35 -13.40 -3.98
N SER A 66 18.97 -12.27 -4.58
CA SER A 66 19.05 -12.06 -6.05
C SER A 66 20.18 -11.12 -6.52
N LEU A 67 20.25 -10.87 -7.85
CA LEU A 67 21.13 -9.92 -8.54
C LEU A 67 21.27 -8.55 -7.84
N ALA A 68 20.23 -8.10 -7.14
CA ALA A 68 20.21 -6.92 -6.28
C ALA A 68 21.29 -6.92 -5.19
N GLY A 69 21.47 -8.05 -4.49
CA GLY A 69 22.53 -8.22 -3.49
C GLY A 69 23.94 -8.14 -4.10
N SER A 70 24.09 -8.41 -5.40
CA SER A 70 25.35 -8.19 -6.12
C SER A 70 25.57 -6.73 -6.49
N LEU A 71 24.51 -5.98 -6.83
CA LEU A 71 24.57 -4.54 -7.10
C LEU A 71 24.86 -3.76 -5.81
N ALA A 72 24.18 -4.10 -4.71
CA ALA A 72 24.42 -3.55 -3.38
C ALA A 72 25.85 -3.80 -2.89
N ARG A 73 26.43 -4.97 -3.19
CA ARG A 73 27.86 -5.24 -2.94
C ARG A 73 28.76 -4.35 -3.79
N ARG A 74 28.47 -4.19 -5.09
CA ARG A 74 29.26 -3.31 -5.97
C ARG A 74 29.20 -1.85 -5.54
N VAL A 75 28.03 -1.37 -5.11
CA VAL A 75 27.84 0.00 -4.60
C VAL A 75 28.53 0.17 -3.23
N ALA A 76 28.38 -0.79 -2.31
CA ALA A 76 29.05 -0.74 -1.01
C ALA A 76 30.59 -0.76 -1.14
N ALA A 77 31.10 -1.58 -2.06
CA ALA A 77 32.53 -1.66 -2.38
C ALA A 77 33.05 -0.35 -3.01
N ALA A 78 32.27 0.27 -3.91
CA ALA A 78 32.66 1.52 -4.56
C ALA A 78 32.72 2.72 -3.59
N VAL A 79 32.00 2.67 -2.46
CA VAL A 79 31.95 3.75 -1.44
C VAL A 79 32.88 3.44 -0.25
N GLY A 80 33.62 2.33 -0.27
CA GLY A 80 34.50 1.92 0.83
C GLY A 80 33.76 1.52 2.11
N LEU A 81 32.45 1.24 2.01
CA LEU A 81 31.56 0.92 3.11
C LEU A 81 31.17 -0.56 3.09
N GLU A 82 32.17 -1.45 3.05
CA GLU A 82 31.96 -2.91 3.15
C GLU A 82 31.14 -3.28 4.40
N ALA A 83 31.25 -2.49 5.48
CA ALA A 83 30.47 -2.63 6.70
C ALA A 83 28.99 -2.21 6.59
N ALA A 84 28.58 -1.45 5.55
CA ALA A 84 27.23 -0.89 5.41
C ALA A 84 26.33 -1.67 4.43
N TRP A 85 26.75 -2.84 3.95
CA TRP A 85 25.95 -3.66 3.03
C TRP A 85 24.54 -3.97 3.58
N GLY A 86 24.43 -4.19 4.88
CA GLY A 86 23.14 -4.40 5.54
C GLY A 86 22.21 -3.18 5.50
N LEU A 87 22.77 -1.96 5.48
CA LEU A 87 21.99 -0.71 5.37
C LEU A 87 21.44 -0.52 3.95
N VAL A 88 22.26 -0.78 2.93
CA VAL A 88 21.84 -0.71 1.52
C VAL A 88 20.71 -1.71 1.26
N LEU A 89 20.88 -2.96 1.74
CA LEU A 89 19.85 -3.99 1.63
C LEU A 89 18.54 -3.57 2.35
N ALA A 90 18.64 -2.96 3.53
CA ALA A 90 17.46 -2.48 4.26
C ALA A 90 16.74 -1.35 3.51
N LEU A 91 17.47 -0.40 2.91
CA LEU A 91 16.89 0.68 2.11
C LEU A 91 16.19 0.16 0.85
N GLU A 92 16.78 -0.82 0.18
CA GLU A 92 16.21 -1.45 -1.01
C GLU A 92 14.90 -2.19 -0.68
N ILE A 93 14.93 -3.00 0.38
CA ILE A 93 13.73 -3.71 0.87
C ILE A 93 12.65 -2.71 1.26
N ALA A 94 13.01 -1.61 1.94
CA ALA A 94 12.06 -0.56 2.27
C ALA A 94 11.44 0.08 1.04
N GLY A 95 12.24 0.37 0.00
CA GLY A 95 11.77 0.93 -1.26
C GLY A 95 10.76 0.03 -1.98
N MET A 96 11.07 -1.27 -2.11
CA MET A 96 10.15 -2.21 -2.75
C MET A 96 8.88 -2.46 -1.92
N THR A 97 9.01 -2.53 -0.60
CA THR A 97 7.87 -2.65 0.31
C THR A 97 6.95 -1.45 0.17
N LEU A 98 7.51 -0.24 0.21
CA LEU A 98 6.79 1.01 0.04
C LEU A 98 6.05 1.04 -1.30
N LEU A 99 6.74 0.73 -2.40
CA LEU A 99 6.15 0.71 -3.74
C LEU A 99 4.98 -0.29 -3.83
N THR A 100 5.19 -1.53 -3.37
CA THR A 100 4.19 -2.61 -3.41
C THR A 100 2.95 -2.22 -2.63
N LEU A 101 3.11 -1.71 -1.41
CA LEU A 101 2.00 -1.31 -0.55
C LEU A 101 1.23 -0.12 -1.13
N ILE A 102 1.92 0.91 -1.65
CA ILE A 102 1.25 2.08 -2.25
C ILE A 102 0.39 1.68 -3.44
N VAL A 103 0.91 0.87 -4.36
CA VAL A 103 0.17 0.44 -5.55
C VAL A 103 -1.13 -0.28 -5.15
N HIS A 104 -1.07 -1.18 -4.18
CA HIS A 104 -2.24 -1.92 -3.73
C HIS A 104 -3.22 -1.05 -2.93
N VAL A 105 -2.74 -0.10 -2.12
CA VAL A 105 -3.60 0.88 -1.44
C VAL A 105 -4.35 1.72 -2.45
N VAL A 106 -3.68 2.21 -3.50
CA VAL A 106 -4.31 2.99 -4.58
C VAL A 106 -5.37 2.15 -5.28
N PHE A 107 -5.05 0.90 -5.60
CA PHE A 107 -5.98 -0.03 -6.24
C PHE A 107 -7.20 -0.32 -5.37
N GLY A 108 -6.99 -0.64 -4.09
CA GLY A 108 -8.07 -0.89 -3.12
C GLY A 108 -8.93 0.33 -2.85
N ALA A 109 -8.34 1.52 -2.77
CA ALA A 109 -9.09 2.78 -2.66
C ALA A 109 -9.95 3.04 -3.91
N GLY A 110 -9.40 2.77 -5.10
CA GLY A 110 -10.13 2.87 -6.37
C GLY A 110 -11.33 1.92 -6.45
N LEU A 111 -11.14 0.64 -6.12
CA LEU A 111 -12.21 -0.35 -6.07
C LEU A 111 -13.27 0.01 -5.01
N GLY A 112 -12.84 0.44 -3.82
CA GLY A 112 -13.75 0.89 -2.77
C GLY A 112 -14.58 2.10 -3.19
N ALA A 113 -14.01 3.01 -4.00
CA ALA A 113 -14.73 4.14 -4.55
C ALA A 113 -15.78 3.71 -5.59
N LEU A 114 -15.45 2.73 -6.45
CA LEU A 114 -16.39 2.16 -7.40
C LEU A 114 -17.56 1.46 -6.67
N ALA A 115 -17.28 0.66 -5.64
CA ALA A 115 -18.29 -0.02 -4.83
C ALA A 115 -19.20 0.96 -4.05
N ALA A 116 -18.61 2.05 -3.50
CA ALA A 116 -19.40 3.08 -2.83
C ALA A 116 -20.39 3.78 -3.79
N ARG A 117 -20.00 3.96 -5.07
CA ARG A 117 -20.89 4.53 -6.09
C ARG A 117 -22.05 3.60 -6.44
N SER A 118 -21.82 2.28 -6.55
CA SER A 118 -22.89 1.31 -6.86
C SER A 118 -23.90 1.16 -5.72
N LEU A 119 -23.46 1.25 -4.46
CA LEU A 119 -24.37 1.22 -3.32
C LEU A 119 -25.21 2.50 -3.21
N GLY A 120 -24.62 3.67 -3.48
CA GLY A 120 -25.34 4.95 -3.48
C GLY A 120 -26.39 5.09 -4.58
N SER A 121 -26.26 4.36 -5.71
CA SER A 121 -27.32 4.29 -6.73
C SER A 121 -28.51 3.44 -6.29
N VAL A 122 -28.31 2.43 -5.44
CA VAL A 122 -29.38 1.56 -4.94
C VAL A 122 -30.27 2.31 -3.94
N GLU A 123 -29.69 3.08 -3.02
CA GLU A 123 -30.48 3.88 -2.05
C GLU A 123 -31.38 4.93 -2.73
N ARG A 124 -30.90 5.55 -3.82
CA ARG A 124 -31.72 6.50 -4.62
C ARG A 124 -32.83 5.81 -5.41
N GLY A 125 -32.63 4.55 -5.81
CA GLY A 125 -33.64 3.75 -6.50
C GLY A 125 -34.72 3.20 -5.55
N SER A 126 -34.38 2.93 -4.28
CA SER A 126 -35.35 2.44 -3.28
C SER A 126 -36.29 3.52 -2.72
N GLY A 127 -36.02 4.79 -3.01
CA GLY A 127 -36.84 5.94 -2.61
C GLY A 127 -38.00 6.25 -3.57
N ALA A 128 -38.52 5.26 -4.30
CA ALA A 128 -39.74 5.47 -5.09
C ALA A 128 -40.89 5.86 -4.13
N PRO A 129 -41.61 6.97 -4.39
CA PRO A 129 -42.69 7.43 -3.53
C PRO A 129 -43.76 6.34 -3.44
N ARG A 130 -43.95 5.78 -2.24
CA ARG A 130 -45.17 5.01 -1.95
C ARG A 130 -46.33 5.98 -2.11
N GLY A 131 -47.21 5.66 -3.06
CA GLY A 131 -48.23 6.51 -3.64
C GLY A 131 -48.93 7.44 -2.65
N ALA A 132 -49.03 8.70 -3.07
CA ALA A 132 -50.23 9.48 -2.83
C ALA A 132 -51.33 8.87 -3.71
N GLY A 133 -52.35 8.29 -3.08
CA GLY A 133 -53.50 7.67 -3.72
C GLY A 133 -54.48 7.22 -2.65
#